data_AF-A0A853V6C1-F1
#
_entry.id   AF-A0A853V6C1-F1
#
_cell.length_a   1.000
_cell.length_b   1.000
_cell.length_c   1.000
_cell.angle_alpha   90.00
_cell.angle_beta   90.00
_cell.angle_gamma   90.00
#
_symmetry.space_group_name_H-M   'P 1'
#
loop_
_entity.id
_entity.type
_entity.pdbx_description
1 polymer ?
#
loop_
_entity_poly.entity_id
_entity_poly.type
_entity_poly.pdbx_seq_one_letter_code
_entity_poly.pdbx_strand_id
1 'polypeptide(L)' 'MNTDINVLKEIDWGTIMPILIPILVLHVVLLIIALIDLYRRRKIVNYPIAWAIAILLFNTIGPILYLIIGRRVIKIDRD' A
#
# COMPACT_ATOMS: atom_id res chain seq x y z
N MET A 1 36.18 3.00 10.19
CA MET A 1 34.77 2.75 10.49
C MET A 1 34.59 1.25 10.55
N ASN A 2 34.32 0.70 11.72
CA ASN A 2 34.06 -0.73 11.91
C ASN A 2 32.67 -1.04 11.36
N THR A 3 32.60 -1.62 10.17
CA THR A 3 31.36 -2.06 9.53
C THR A 3 30.96 -3.46 10.03
N ASP A 4 31.09 -3.67 11.33
CA ASP A 4 30.92 -4.98 11.94
C ASP A 4 29.43 -5.34 11.94
N ILE A 5 29.08 -6.22 11.00
CA ILE A 5 27.75 -6.84 10.88
C ILE A 5 27.31 -7.60 12.14
N ASN A 6 28.23 -7.83 13.09
CA ASN A 6 27.97 -8.46 14.37
C ASN A 6 26.97 -7.66 15.21
N VAL A 7 26.93 -6.33 15.08
CA VAL A 7 25.95 -5.45 15.75
C VAL A 7 24.50 -5.80 15.35
N LEU A 8 24.27 -6.29 14.13
CA LEU A 8 22.94 -6.70 13.68
C LEU A 8 22.47 -8.02 14.33
N LYS A 9 23.41 -8.87 14.74
CA LYS A 9 23.12 -10.13 15.45
C LYS A 9 22.79 -9.89 16.93
N GLU A 10 23.23 -8.76 17.47
CA GLU A 10 22.93 -8.35 18.85
C GLU A 10 21.50 -7.80 19.00
N ILE A 11 20.83 -7.49 17.88
CA ILE A 11 19.42 -7.08 17.89
C ILE A 11 18.55 -8.28 18.29
N ASP A 12 17.68 -8.08 19.28
CA ASP A 12 16.69 -9.08 19.66
C ASP A 12 15.52 -9.13 18.65
N TRP A 13 15.74 -9.87 17.58
CA TRP A 13 14.74 -10.12 16.55
C TRP A 13 13.50 -10.86 17.07
N GLY A 14 13.62 -11.60 18.18
CA GLY A 14 12.52 -12.37 18.79
C GLY A 14 11.42 -11.48 19.35
N THR A 15 11.77 -10.28 19.82
CA THR A 15 10.81 -9.28 20.33
C THR A 15 10.21 -8.43 19.21
N ILE A 16 11.01 -8.09 18.18
CA ILE A 16 10.59 -7.16 17.12
C ILE A 16 9.68 -7.85 16.08
N MET A 17 10.02 -9.07 15.64
CA MET A 17 9.29 -9.76 14.57
C MET A 17 7.80 -9.97 14.84
N PRO A 18 7.37 -10.40 16.04
CA PRO A 18 5.95 -10.61 16.34
C PRO A 18 5.08 -9.35 16.19
N ILE A 19 5.65 -8.16 16.39
CA ILE A 19 4.97 -6.86 16.23
C ILE A 19 5.02 -6.40 14.78
N LEU A 20 6.14 -6.64 14.09
CA LEU A 20 6.33 -6.21 12.72
C LEU A 20 5.48 -7.00 11.72
N ILE A 21 5.38 -8.32 11.90
CA ILE A 21 4.61 -9.21 11.03
C ILE A 21 3.15 -8.75 10.84
N PRO A 22 2.34 -8.51 11.89
CA PRO A 22 0.95 -8.11 11.72
C PRO A 22 0.81 -6.75 11.01
N ILE A 23 1.71 -5.80 11.26
CA ILE A 23 1.72 -4.50 10.57
C ILE A 23 2.02 -4.69 9.08
N LEU A 24 3.01 -5.52 8.74
CA LEU A 24 3.36 -5.84 7.36
C LEU A 24 2.21 -6.57 6.65
N VAL A 25 1.60 -7.56 7.31
CA VAL A 25 0.45 -8.30 6.77
C VAL A 25 -0.71 -7.36 6.49
N LEU A 26 -1.06 -6.47 7.44
CA LEU A 26 -2.12 -5.50 7.25
C LEU A 26 -1.82 -4.56 6.08
N HIS A 27 -0.57 -4.09 5.96
CA HIS A 27 -0.13 -3.26 4.85
C HIS A 27 -0.28 -3.99 3.50
N VAL A 28 0.20 -5.23 3.40
CA VAL A 28 0.12 -6.04 2.17
C VAL A 28 -1.32 -6.36 1.80
N VAL A 29 -2.16 -6.74 2.77
CA VAL A 29 -3.59 -6.99 2.55
C VAL A 29 -4.29 -5.75 2.02
N LEU A 30 -4.04 -4.59 2.65
CA LEU A 30 -4.60 -3.32 2.23
C LEU A 30 -4.16 -2.93 0.81
N LEU A 31 -2.88 -3.10 0.49
CA LEU A 31 -2.31 -2.86 -0.84
C LEU A 31 -2.99 -3.75 -1.89
N ILE A 32 -3.09 -5.05 -1.63
CA ILE A 32 -3.71 -6.02 -2.54
C ILE A 32 -5.19 -5.67 -2.75
N ILE A 33 -5.93 -5.37 -1.68
CA ILE A 33 -7.35 -4.98 -1.78
C ILE A 33 -7.51 -3.73 -2.65
N ALA A 34 -6.69 -2.70 -2.44
CA ALA A 34 -6.73 -1.47 -3.23
C ALA A 34 -6.43 -1.72 -4.72
N LEU A 35 -5.40 -2.52 -5.02
CA LEU A 35 -5.04 -2.86 -6.40
C LEU A 35 -6.11 -3.70 -7.10
N ILE A 36 -6.68 -4.70 -6.41
CA ILE A 36 -7.77 -5.54 -6.95
C ILE A 36 -9.02 -4.69 -7.21
N ASP A 37 -9.40 -3.83 -6.27
CA ASP A 37 -10.56 -2.95 -6.43
C ASP A 37 -10.36 -1.98 -7.61
N LEU A 38 -9.18 -1.37 -7.73
CA LEU A 38 -8.84 -0.50 -8.86
C LEU A 38 -8.85 -1.26 -10.19
N TYR A 39 -8.25 -2.45 -10.26
CA TYR A 39 -8.25 -3.26 -11.47
C TYR A 39 -9.67 -3.62 -11.91
N ARG A 40 -10.55 -3.97 -10.96
CA ARG A 40 -11.96 -4.30 -11.23
C ARG A 40 -12.76 -3.08 -11.69
N ARG A 41 -12.51 -1.91 -11.09
CA ARG A 41 -13.27 -0.67 -11.35
C ARG A 41 -12.61 0.26 -12.36
N ARG A 42 -11.51 -0.13 -13.00
CA ARG A 42 -10.71 0.71 -13.94
C ARG A 42 -11.53 1.36 -15.08
N LYS A 43 -12.67 0.78 -15.45
CA LYS A 43 -13.55 1.34 -16.49
C LYS A 43 -14.37 2.53 -15.99
N ILE A 44 -14.73 2.51 -14.71
CA ILE A 44 -15.68 3.42 -14.05
C ILE A 44 -14.93 4.53 -13.29
N VAL A 45 -13.82 4.19 -12.64
CA VAL A 45 -13.00 5.15 -11.88
C VAL A 45 -12.34 6.15 -12.82
N ASN A 46 -12.35 7.43 -12.43
CA ASN A 46 -11.66 8.48 -13.14
C ASN A 46 -10.15 8.39 -12.89
N TYR A 47 -9.34 8.57 -13.95
CA TYR A 47 -7.87 8.47 -13.90
C TYR A 47 -7.34 7.20 -13.18
N PRO A 48 -7.71 5.99 -13.63
CA PRO A 48 -7.31 4.75 -12.94
C PRO A 48 -5.78 4.59 -12.85
N ILE A 49 -5.03 5.10 -13.83
CA ILE A 49 -3.56 5.04 -13.84
C ILE A 49 -2.97 5.95 -12.76
N ALA A 50 -3.50 7.16 -12.58
CA ALA A 50 -3.03 8.07 -11.52
C ALA A 50 -3.25 7.45 -10.14
N TRP A 51 -4.38 6.77 -9.94
CA TRP A 51 -4.64 6.03 -8.70
C TRP A 51 -3.71 4.83 -8.50
N ALA A 52 -3.35 4.10 -9.57
CA ALA A 52 -2.37 3.02 -9.47
C ALA A 52 -1.00 3.54 -9.01
N ILE A 53 -0.54 4.66 -9.60
CA ILE A 53 0.70 5.33 -9.20
C ILE A 53 0.62 5.79 -7.74
N ALA A 54 -0.50 6.38 -7.33
CA ALA A 54 -0.68 6.82 -5.95
C ALA A 54 -0.63 5.64 -4.95
N ILE A 55 -1.27 4.51 -5.28
CA ILE A 55 -1.24 3.29 -4.47
C ILE A 55 0.19 2.76 -4.31
N LEU A 56 0.99 2.75 -5.38
CA LEU A 56 2.33 2.16 -5.37
C LEU A 56 3.39 3.07 -4.74
N LEU A 57 3.28 4.39 -4.89
CA LEU A 57 4.32 5.33 -4.42
C LEU A 57 4.13 5.81 -2.99
N PHE A 58 2.89 5.86 -2.48
CA PHE A 58 2.59 6.43 -1.16
C PHE A 58 2.44 5.38 -0.04
N ASN A 59 3.04 4.19 -0.20
CA ASN A 59 3.02 3.09 0.78
C ASN A 59 1.61 2.82 1.33
N THR A 60 1.36 2.97 2.63
CA THR A 60 0.05 2.72 3.26
C THR A 60 -0.97 3.81 2.93
N ILE A 61 -0.51 5.05 2.71
CA ILE A 61 -1.38 6.20 2.47
C ILE A 61 -2.07 6.08 1.10
N GLY A 62 -1.37 5.62 0.07
CA GLY A 62 -1.90 5.44 -1.28
C GLY A 62 -3.16 4.54 -1.36
N PRO A 63 -3.08 3.29 -0.89
CA PRO A 63 -4.21 2.38 -0.76
C PRO A 63 -5.39 2.96 0.03
N ILE A 64 -5.12 3.60 1.17
CA ILE A 64 -6.17 4.23 2.00
C ILE A 64 -6.84 5.36 1.22
N LEU A 65 -6.07 6.24 0.59
CA LEU A 65 -6.57 7.37 -0.17
C LEU A 65 -7.42 6.92 -1.35
N TYR A 66 -6.98 5.89 -2.07
CA TYR A 66 -7.78 5.28 -3.13
C TYR A 66 -9.08 4.68 -2.59
N LEU A 67 -9.01 3.85 -1.54
CA LEU A 67 -10.20 3.19 -1.00
C LEU A 67 -11.19 4.17 -0.36
N ILE A 68 -10.75 5.30 0.18
CA ILE A 68 -11.67 6.28 0.76
C ILE A 68 -12.22 7.21 -0.32
N ILE A 69 -11.33 7.81 -1.09
CA ILE A 69 -11.63 8.88 -2.04
C ILE A 69 -11.66 8.34 -3.46
N GLY A 70 -10.55 7.76 -3.93
CA GLY A 70 -10.38 7.41 -5.35
C GLY A 70 -11.43 6.48 -5.94
N ARG A 71 -11.89 5.47 -5.19
CA ARG A 71 -12.94 4.55 -5.64
C ARG A 71 -14.31 5.22 -5.85
N ARG A 72 -14.51 6.41 -5.28
CA ARG A 72 -15.75 7.21 -5.42
C ARG A 72 -15.67 8.23 -6.54
N VAL A 73 -14.46 8.53 -7.05
CA VAL A 73 -14.27 9.44 -8.18
C VAL A 73 -14.57 8.67 -9.46
N ILE A 74 -15.79 8.78 -9.94
CA ILE A 74 -16.29 8.10 -11.13
C ILE A 74 -16.12 9.01 -12.35
N LYS A 75 -15.88 8.44 -13.54
CA LYS A 75 -15.97 9.16 -14.81
C LYS A 75 -17.40 9.65 -14.97
N ILE A 76 -17.60 10.97 -14.87
CA ILE A 76 -18.84 11.59 -15.33
C ILE A 76 -18.71 11.63 -16.85
N ASP A 77 -19.57 10.89 -17.56
CA ASP A 77 -19.71 11.03 -19.01
C ASP A 77 -20.05 12.49 -19.27
N ARG A 78 -19.02 13.25 -19.70
CA ARG A 78 -19.21 14.51 -20.37
C ARG A 78 -19.26 14.18 -21.85
N ASP A 79 -20.48 13.97 -22.30
CA ASP A 79 -20.88 14.09 -23.69
C ASP A 79 -21.08 15.58 -24.00
#